data_AF-A0A7C7RKY8-F1
#
_entry.id   AF-A0A7C7RKY8-F1
#
_cell.length_a   1.000
_cell.length_b   1.000
_cell.length_c   1.000
_cell.angle_alpha   90.00
_cell.angle_beta   90.00
_cell.angle_gamma   90.00
#
_symmetry.space_group_name_H-M   'P 1'
#
loop_
_entity.id
_entity.type
_entity.pdbx_description
1 polymer ?
#
loop_
_entity_poly.entity_id
_entity_poly.type
_entity_poly.pdbx_seq_one_letter_code
_entity_poly.pdbx_strand_id
1 'polypeptide(L)' 'MQYQGKSRRKFTGGRRIASKGKRKLELGREAAEPHMDETRRKNVDTLGGNRKV' A
#
# COMPACT_ATOMS: atom_id res chain seq x y z
N MET A 1 -6.89 -2.01 3.67
CA MET A 1 -6.48 -0.69 3.11
C MET A 1 -5.20 -0.23 3.80
N GLN A 2 -4.04 -0.45 3.19
CA GLN A 2 -2.75 -0.06 3.80
C GLN A 2 -2.37 1.35 3.33
N TYR A 3 -2.13 2.28 4.26
CA TYR A 3 -1.74 3.65 3.90
C TYR A 3 -0.21 3.76 3.85
N GLN A 4 0.33 4.11 2.69
CA GLN A 4 1.78 4.22 2.47
C GLN A 4 2.25 5.67 2.31
N GLY A 5 1.40 6.64 2.62
CA GLY A 5 1.73 8.06 2.56
C GLY A 5 2.48 8.54 3.80
N LYS A 6 2.24 9.80 4.17
CA LYS A 6 2.99 10.47 5.25
C LYS A 6 2.72 9.83 6.62
N SER A 7 3.77 9.69 7.41
CA SER A 7 3.67 9.26 8.82
C SER A 7 2.78 10.18 9.65
N ARG A 8 2.15 9.60 10.68
CA ARG A 8 1.32 10.29 11.68
C ARG A 8 2.15 11.20 12.61
N ARG A 9 3.47 11.03 12.64
CA ARG A 9 4.41 11.79 13.48
C ARG A 9 5.43 12.53 12.62
N LYS A 10 5.93 13.66 13.13
CA LYS A 10 7.09 14.37 12.59
C LYS A 10 8.38 13.67 13.03
N PHE A 11 9.50 13.97 12.39
CA PHE A 11 10.81 13.46 12.81
C PHE A 11 11.18 13.92 14.24
N THR A 12 10.65 15.06 14.68
CA THR A 12 10.79 15.58 16.07
C THR A 12 9.83 14.92 17.07
N GLY A 13 9.03 13.93 16.68
CA GLY A 13 8.07 13.26 17.56
C GLY A 13 6.71 13.98 17.73
N GLY A 14 6.57 15.22 17.26
CA GLY A 14 5.30 15.95 17.28
C GLY A 14 4.20 15.26 16.46
N ARG A 15 2.93 15.39 16.90
CA ARG A 15 1.76 14.87 16.15
C ARG A 15 1.62 15.63 14.82
N ARG A 16 1.36 14.90 13.75
CA ARG A 16 1.01 15.47 12.43
C ARG A 16 -0.49 15.42 12.23
N ILE A 17 -1.12 16.57 12.00
CA ILE A 17 -2.53 16.66 11.61
C ILE A 17 -2.58 16.72 10.09
N ALA A 18 -3.33 15.83 9.46
CA ALA A 18 -3.48 15.81 8.02
C ALA A 18 -4.48 16.90 7.59
N SER A 19 -4.13 17.67 6.56
CA SER A 19 -4.99 18.71 5.99
C SER A 19 -5.92 18.21 4.88
N LYS A 20 -5.85 16.92 4.53
CA LYS A 20 -6.63 16.31 3.43
C LYS A 20 -6.88 14.83 3.69
N GLY A 21 -7.91 14.29 3.05
CA GLY A 21 -8.19 12.85 3.01
C GLY A 21 -7.14 12.05 2.22
N LYS A 22 -7.13 10.73 2.44
CA LYS A 22 -6.26 9.79 1.71
C LYS A 22 -6.66 9.72 0.23
N ARG A 23 -5.67 9.61 -0.66
CA ARG A 23 -5.90 9.45 -2.11
C ARG A 23 -5.66 8.02 -2.57
N LYS A 24 -6.34 7.58 -3.64
CA LYS A 24 -6.25 6.22 -4.19
C LYS A 24 -4.82 5.76 -4.49
N LEU A 25 -3.98 6.68 -4.98
CA LEU A 25 -2.56 6.43 -5.29
C LEU A 25 -1.66 6.24 -4.06
N GLU A 26 -2.11 6.64 -2.86
CA GLU A 26 -1.36 6.51 -1.61
C GLU A 26 -1.65 5.19 -0.89
N LEU A 27 -2.47 4.33 -1.49
CA LEU A 27 -2.95 3.08 -0.91
C LEU A 27 -2.14 1.90 -1.43
N GLY A 28 -1.62 1.13 -0.48
CA GLY A 28 -1.06 -0.19 -0.70
C GLY A 28 -2.07 -1.31 -0.46
N ARG A 29 -1.64 -2.52 -0.80
CA ARG A 29 -2.34 -3.78 -0.53
C ARG A 29 -1.68 -4.50 0.65
N GLU A 30 -2.34 -5.55 1.13
CA GLU A 30 -1.76 -6.46 2.11
C GLU A 30 -0.65 -7.32 1.48
N ALA A 31 0.25 -7.81 2.32
CA ALA A 31 1.32 -8.70 1.87
C ALA A 31 0.71 -10.03 1.40
N ALA A 32 1.30 -10.61 0.36
CA ALA A 32 1.00 -11.99 -0.01
C ALA A 32 1.84 -12.93 0.85
N GLU A 33 1.24 -14.01 1.34
CA GLU A 33 1.92 -15.10 2.05
C GLU A 33 2.08 -16.28 1.06
N PRO A 34 3.20 -16.34 0.30
CA PRO A 34 3.46 -17.48 -0.57
C PRO A 34 3.80 -18.72 0.26
N HIS A 35 3.29 -19.88 -0.16
CA HIS A 35 3.50 -21.18 0.52
C HIS A 35 4.30 -22.12 -0.39
N MET A 36 5.05 -23.07 0.19
CA MET A 36 5.74 -24.14 -0.53
C MET A 36 4.74 -25.25 -0.91
N ASP A 37 3.89 -24.95 -1.87
CA ASP A 37 2.88 -25.84 -2.45
C ASP A 37 2.91 -25.68 -3.99
N GLU A 38 1.97 -26.29 -4.70
CA GLU A 38 1.77 -26.09 -6.13
C GLU A 38 1.73 -24.59 -6.50
N THR A 39 2.33 -24.25 -7.65
CA THR A 39 2.50 -22.87 -8.07
C THR A 39 1.15 -22.21 -8.37
N ARG A 40 0.76 -21.25 -7.53
CA ARG A 40 -0.42 -20.38 -7.75
C ARG A 40 0.05 -18.95 -7.99
N ARG A 41 -0.37 -18.36 -9.09
CA ARG A 41 -0.04 -16.97 -9.47
C ARG A 41 -1.31 -16.14 -9.58
N LYS A 42 -1.22 -14.86 -9.23
CA LYS A 42 -2.34 -13.92 -9.33
C LYS A 42 -1.90 -12.68 -10.08
N ASN A 43 -2.55 -12.42 -11.20
CA ASN A 43 -2.39 -11.14 -11.90
C ASN A 43 -3.12 -10.05 -11.12
N VAL A 44 -2.41 -8.98 -10.79
CA VAL A 44 -2.94 -7.81 -10.07
C VAL A 44 -2.81 -6.58 -10.94
N ASP A 45 -3.95 -5.95 -11.24
CA ASP A 45 -3.98 -4.66 -11.92
C ASP A 45 -3.50 -3.54 -10.99
N THR A 46 -2.69 -2.64 -11.55
CA THR A 46 -2.09 -1.50 -10.88
C THR A 46 -2.55 -0.18 -11.48
N LEU A 47 -2.21 0.93 -10.81
CA LEU A 47 -2.47 2.27 -11.35
C LEU A 47 -1.74 2.45 -12.68
N GLY A 48 -2.43 2.94 -13.72
CA GLY A 48 -1.87 3.14 -15.06
C GLY A 48 -2.04 1.96 -16.01
N GLY A 49 -2.84 0.94 -15.65
CA GLY A 49 -3.18 -0.17 -16.56
C GLY A 49 -2.14 -1.30 -16.63
N ASN A 50 -1.07 -1.23 -15.84
CA ASN A 50 -0.04 -2.26 -15.79
C ASN A 50 -0.46 -3.44 -14.91
N ARG A 51 0.09 -4.63 -15.20
CA ARG A 51 -0.13 -5.86 -14.43
C ARG A 51 1.13 -6.26 -13.67
N LYS A 52 0.95 -6.76 -12.44
CA LYS A 52 1.99 -7.44 -11.65
C LYS A 52 1.56 -8.88 -11.36
N VAL A 53 2.51 -9.79 -11.32
CA VAL A 53 2.32 -11.24 -11.03
C VAL A 53 3.17 -11.61 -9.83
#